data_AF-A0A0R3KSA3-F1
#
_entry.id   AF-A0A0R3KSA3-F1
#
_cell.length_a   1.000
_cell.length_b   1.000
_cell.length_c   1.000
_cell.angle_alpha   90.00
_cell.angle_beta   90.00
_cell.angle_gamma   90.00
#
_symmetry.space_group_name_H-M   'P 1'
#
loop_
_entity.id
_entity.type
_entity.pdbx_description
1 polymer ?
#
loop_
_entity_poly.entity_id
_entity_poly.type
_entity_poly.pdbx_seq_one_letter_code
_entity_poly.pdbx_strand_id
1 'polypeptide(L)'
;GRRYASSPIALASFMAGVRLTSEVLLEGAWRSSAGAAGNFAFFRNLMLGLLPQLYDVRHLEALGGRFALRVTGAGRHGDFTTMAVNRRVVTLTGLPLDEASGAAIADASVRADVFLALWNDMIADLAETTLAHIAAARSAPSRTR
;
A
#
# COMPACT_ATOMS: atom_id res chain seq x y z
N GLY A 1 6.47 14.39 -9.48
CA GLY A 1 5.30 13.50 -9.68
C GLY A 1 5.40 12.65 -10.94
N ARG A 2 5.12 13.20 -12.14
CA ARG A 2 4.97 12.45 -13.41
C ARG A 2 6.19 11.65 -13.91
N ARG A 3 7.41 11.93 -13.42
CA ARG A 3 8.61 11.15 -13.75
C ARG A 3 8.68 9.78 -13.05
N TYR A 4 7.86 9.58 -12.02
CA TYR A 4 7.98 8.44 -11.11
C TYR A 4 6.71 7.60 -11.01
N ALA A 5 5.57 8.16 -11.41
CA ALA A 5 4.32 7.45 -11.59
C ALA A 5 3.60 7.87 -12.88
N SER A 6 3.02 6.91 -13.61
CA SER A 6 2.31 7.18 -14.88
C SER A 6 1.00 7.93 -14.65
N SER A 7 0.27 7.61 -13.58
CA SER A 7 -0.96 8.29 -13.16
C SER A 7 -0.88 8.63 -11.66
N PRO A 8 -0.28 9.79 -11.29
CA PRO A 8 -0.09 10.17 -9.89
C PRO A 8 -1.40 10.33 -9.11
N ILE A 9 -2.46 10.81 -9.76
CA ILE A 9 -3.77 11.00 -9.11
C ILE A 9 -4.40 9.63 -8.82
N ALA A 10 -4.43 8.72 -9.80
CA ALA A 10 -4.98 7.39 -9.58
C ALA A 10 -4.20 6.63 -8.51
N LEU A 11 -2.87 6.74 -8.52
CA LEU A 11 -2.03 6.14 -7.47
C LEU A 11 -2.34 6.74 -6.08
N ALA A 12 -2.44 8.07 -5.97
CA ALA A 12 -2.76 8.71 -4.70
C ALA A 12 -4.16 8.32 -4.19
N SER A 13 -5.17 8.31 -5.07
CA SER A 13 -6.52 7.85 -4.75
C SER A 13 -6.53 6.41 -4.28
N PHE A 14 -5.74 5.54 -4.90
CA PHE A 14 -5.57 4.16 -4.44
C PHE A 14 -4.89 4.10 -3.07
N MET A 15 -3.77 4.80 -2.87
CA MET A 15 -3.05 4.77 -1.58
C MET A 15 -3.88 5.33 -0.42
N ALA A 16 -4.81 6.26 -0.67
CA ALA A 16 -5.72 6.79 0.34
C ALA A 16 -6.67 5.74 0.97
N GLY A 17 -6.85 4.58 0.32
CA GLY A 17 -7.63 3.48 0.87
C GLY A 17 -6.88 2.61 1.88
N VAL A 18 -5.57 2.79 2.03
CA VAL A 18 -4.75 2.05 3.00
C VAL A 18 -4.98 2.63 4.39
N ARG A 19 -5.42 1.77 5.33
CA ARG A 19 -5.66 2.11 6.72
C ARG A 19 -4.57 1.51 7.60
N LEU A 20 -3.54 2.31 7.86
CA LEU A 20 -2.51 1.94 8.83
C LEU A 20 -3.04 2.20 10.25
N THR A 21 -2.98 1.18 11.09
CA THR A 21 -3.31 1.29 12.52
C THR A 21 -2.04 1.08 13.35
N SER A 22 -2.06 1.49 14.62
CA SER A 22 -0.88 1.37 15.50
C SER A 22 -0.39 -0.06 15.66
N GLU A 23 -1.25 -1.06 15.50
CA GLU A 23 -0.90 -2.49 15.57
C GLU A 23 0.10 -2.87 14.47
N VAL A 24 0.04 -2.21 13.31
CA VAL A 24 0.96 -2.42 12.19
C VAL A 24 2.42 -2.13 12.60
N LEU A 25 2.65 -1.19 13.53
CA LEU A 25 3.99 -0.89 14.06
C LEU A 25 4.56 -2.03 14.92
N LEU A 26 3.71 -2.93 15.41
CA LEU A 26 4.11 -4.08 16.23
C LEU A 26 4.40 -5.32 15.39
N GLU A 27 3.98 -5.34 14.12
CA GLU A 27 4.16 -6.50 13.25
C GLU A 27 5.63 -6.71 12.86
N GLY A 28 6.09 -7.97 12.98
CA GLY A 28 7.42 -8.38 12.54
C GLY A 28 7.65 -8.27 11.03
N ALA A 29 6.60 -8.08 10.23
CA ALA A 29 6.68 -7.96 8.78
C ALA A 29 7.51 -6.75 8.32
N TRP A 30 7.64 -5.71 9.15
CA TRP A 30 8.49 -4.54 8.87
C TRP A 30 9.96 -4.75 9.27
N ARG A 31 10.27 -5.80 10.06
CA ARG A 31 11.63 -6.05 10.58
C ARG A 31 12.59 -6.64 9.56
N SER A 32 12.10 -7.08 8.39
CA SER A 32 12.96 -7.52 7.28
C SER A 32 13.40 -6.31 6.45
N SER A 33 14.70 -6.01 6.46
CA SER A 33 15.27 -4.94 5.64
C SER A 33 15.08 -5.23 4.15
N ALA A 34 14.56 -4.24 3.42
CA ALA A 34 14.50 -4.25 1.96
C ALA A 34 15.91 -4.05 1.38
N GLY A 35 16.75 -5.09 1.41
CA GLY A 35 18.01 -5.13 0.68
C GLY A 35 17.77 -5.40 -0.81
N ALA A 36 18.69 -5.04 -1.70
CA ALA A 36 18.52 -5.10 -3.16
C ALA A 36 18.08 -6.48 -3.73
N ALA A 37 18.45 -7.59 -3.08
CA ALA A 37 17.97 -8.94 -3.41
C ALA A 37 16.66 -9.34 -2.69
N GLY A 38 16.33 -8.68 -1.57
CA GLY A 38 15.10 -8.84 -0.79
C GLY A 38 13.93 -7.96 -1.25
N ASN A 39 14.18 -6.95 -2.09
CA ASN A 39 13.16 -6.03 -2.61
C ASN A 39 11.99 -6.75 -3.29
N PHE A 40 12.27 -7.85 -4.00
CA PHE A 40 11.23 -8.66 -4.64
C PHE A 40 10.29 -9.31 -3.62
N ALA A 41 10.86 -10.04 -2.66
CA ALA A 41 10.10 -10.72 -1.62
C ALA A 41 9.31 -9.71 -0.78
N PHE A 42 9.88 -8.51 -0.58
CA PHE A 42 9.22 -7.40 0.09
C PHE A 42 7.96 -6.93 -0.66
N PHE A 43 8.04 -6.54 -1.94
CA PHE A 43 6.85 -6.07 -2.67
C PHE A 43 5.77 -7.14 -2.77
N ARG A 44 6.17 -8.41 -2.92
CA ARG A 44 5.22 -9.52 -2.91
C ARG A 44 4.54 -9.69 -1.56
N ASN A 45 5.29 -9.65 -0.45
CA ASN A 45 4.72 -9.73 0.89
C ASN A 45 3.81 -8.54 1.19
N LEU A 46 4.25 -7.34 0.82
CA LEU A 46 3.49 -6.11 0.97
C LEU A 46 2.17 -6.17 0.21
N MET A 47 2.21 -6.52 -1.07
CA MET A 47 1.03 -6.49 -1.94
C MET A 47 0.09 -7.67 -1.72
N LEU A 48 0.60 -8.89 -1.50
CA LEU A 48 -0.22 -10.10 -1.35
C LEU A 48 -0.58 -10.43 0.10
N GLY A 49 0.28 -10.05 1.05
CA GLY A 49 0.12 -10.37 2.46
C GLY A 49 -0.49 -9.22 3.24
N LEU A 50 0.17 -8.05 3.25
CA LEU A 50 -0.21 -6.93 4.12
C LEU A 50 -1.35 -6.10 3.55
N LEU A 51 -1.21 -5.60 2.32
CA LEU A 51 -2.15 -4.67 1.70
C LEU A 51 -3.62 -5.13 1.80
N PRO A 52 -3.98 -6.40 1.50
CA PRO A 52 -5.38 -6.83 1.56
C PRO A 52 -6.01 -6.71 2.97
N GLN A 53 -5.19 -6.82 4.02
CA GLN A 53 -5.62 -6.70 5.41
C GLN A 53 -5.78 -5.24 5.84
N LEU A 54 -4.98 -4.35 5.24
CA LEU A 54 -4.92 -2.93 5.59
C LEU A 54 -5.86 -2.07 4.75
N TYR A 55 -6.37 -2.59 3.63
CA TYR A 55 -7.12 -1.78 2.68
C TYR A 55 -8.62 -1.72 2.99
N ASP A 56 -9.22 -0.53 2.89
CA ASP A 56 -10.65 -0.35 3.01
C ASP A 56 -11.39 -0.83 1.77
N VAL A 57 -12.11 -1.95 1.89
CA VAL A 57 -12.90 -2.50 0.79
C VAL A 57 -13.94 -1.50 0.25
N ARG A 58 -14.54 -0.66 1.09
CA ARG A 58 -15.55 0.32 0.64
C ARG A 58 -14.92 1.41 -0.22
N HIS A 59 -13.69 1.79 0.11
CA HIS A 59 -12.91 2.73 -0.70
C HIS A 59 -12.54 2.11 -2.04
N LEU A 60 -12.12 0.84 -2.05
CA LEU A 60 -11.82 0.13 -3.31
C LEU A 60 -13.06 0.00 -4.20
N GLU A 61 -14.21 -0.34 -3.62
CA GLU A 61 -15.50 -0.40 -4.33
C GLU A 61 -15.85 0.97 -4.95
N ALA A 62 -15.63 2.07 -4.22
CA ALA A 62 -15.85 3.43 -4.74
C ALA A 62 -14.90 3.82 -5.89
N LEU A 63 -13.71 3.22 -5.95
CA LEU A 63 -12.75 3.38 -7.05
C LEU A 63 -13.05 2.47 -8.27
N GLY A 64 -14.15 1.71 -8.24
CA GLY A 64 -14.52 0.78 -9.32
C GLY A 64 -14.20 -0.69 -9.02
N GLY A 65 -13.87 -1.02 -7.77
CA GLY A 65 -13.74 -2.40 -7.28
C GLY A 65 -12.45 -3.11 -7.68
N ARG A 66 -11.58 -2.49 -8.49
CA ARG A 66 -10.24 -3.00 -8.80
C ARG A 66 -9.23 -1.87 -8.96
N PHE A 67 -7.96 -2.21 -8.76
CA PHE A 67 -6.83 -1.35 -9.09
C PHE A 67 -5.62 -2.19 -9.52
N ALA A 68 -5.16 -1.98 -10.74
CA ALA A 68 -4.02 -2.63 -11.36
C ALA A 68 -2.77 -1.73 -11.26
N LEU A 69 -1.80 -2.17 -10.47
CA LEU A 69 -0.57 -1.44 -10.18
C LEU A 69 0.64 -2.17 -10.78
N ARG A 70 1.47 -1.42 -11.51
CA ARG A 70 2.79 -1.88 -11.96
C ARG A 70 3.90 -1.18 -11.19
N VAL A 71 4.71 -1.95 -10.48
CA VAL A 71 5.91 -1.49 -9.76
C VAL A 71 7.13 -1.72 -10.64
N THR A 72 7.58 -0.67 -11.34
CA THR A 72 8.74 -0.74 -12.23
C THR A 72 10.04 -0.83 -11.44
N GLY A 73 11.01 -1.61 -11.93
CA GLY A 73 12.25 -1.87 -11.20
C GLY A 73 12.16 -2.97 -10.14
N ALA A 74 10.97 -3.55 -9.89
CA ALA A 74 10.79 -4.71 -9.00
C ALA A 74 11.01 -6.08 -9.68
N GLY A 75 11.52 -6.09 -10.92
CA GLY A 75 11.73 -7.31 -11.71
C GLY A 75 10.44 -7.88 -12.32
N ARG A 76 10.44 -9.18 -12.65
CA ARG A 76 9.37 -9.85 -13.42
C ARG A 76 8.00 -9.95 -12.72
N HIS A 77 7.90 -9.66 -11.43
CA HIS A 77 6.62 -9.69 -10.71
C HIS A 77 6.33 -8.38 -9.95
N GLY A 78 6.62 -7.26 -10.61
CA GLY A 78 6.16 -5.94 -10.16
C GLY A 78 4.68 -5.65 -10.46
N ASP A 79 3.98 -6.58 -11.11
CA ASP A 79 2.60 -6.38 -11.55
C ASP A 79 1.62 -6.99 -10.55
N PHE A 80 0.65 -6.18 -10.10
CA PHE A 80 -0.33 -6.57 -9.10
C PHE A 80 -1.72 -6.03 -9.46
N THR A 81 -2.75 -6.81 -9.17
CA THR A 81 -4.15 -6.38 -9.28
C THR A 81 -4.82 -6.56 -7.93
N THR A 82 -5.23 -5.46 -7.31
CA THR A 82 -6.01 -5.44 -6.07
C THR A 82 -7.49 -5.35 -6.43
N MET A 83 -8.34 -6.17 -5.83
CA MET A 83 -9.76 -6.25 -6.16
C MET A 83 -10.64 -6.49 -4.93
N ALA A 84 -11.85 -5.95 -4.98
CA ALA A 84 -12.90 -6.23 -4.02
C ALA A 84 -13.67 -7.48 -4.46
N VAL A 85 -13.62 -8.53 -3.65
CA VAL A 85 -14.34 -9.80 -3.88
C VAL A 85 -15.08 -10.17 -2.61
N ASN A 86 -16.40 -10.32 -2.70
CA ASN A 86 -17.26 -10.71 -1.56
C ASN A 86 -17.00 -9.86 -0.29
N ARG A 87 -16.92 -8.53 -0.46
CA ARG A 87 -16.63 -7.55 0.62
C ARG A 87 -15.27 -7.75 1.31
N ARG A 88 -14.31 -8.40 0.63
CA ARG A 88 -12.91 -8.53 1.06
C ARG A 88 -12.01 -7.96 -0.02
N VAL A 89 -10.84 -7.46 0.39
CA VAL A 89 -9.79 -7.09 -0.56
C VAL A 89 -8.91 -8.32 -0.80
N VAL A 90 -8.56 -8.55 -2.06
CA VAL A 90 -7.62 -9.58 -2.50
C VAL A 90 -6.66 -8.95 -3.48
N THR A 91 -5.38 -9.31 -3.39
CA THR A 91 -4.39 -8.93 -4.40
C THR A 91 -3.90 -10.17 -5.13
N LEU A 92 -3.86 -10.08 -6.45
CA LEU A 92 -3.33 -11.09 -7.35
C LEU A 92 -2.05 -10.57 -8.01
N THR A 93 -1.16 -11.48 -8.41
CA THR A 93 -0.04 -11.15 -9.27
C THR A 93 -0.48 -11.02 -10.72
N GLY A 94 0.06 -10.05 -11.45
CA GLY A 94 -0.26 -9.78 -12.84
C GLY A 94 -1.22 -8.60 -13.02
N LEU A 95 -1.32 -8.15 -14.26
CA LEU A 95 -2.23 -7.10 -14.70
C LEU A 95 -3.40 -7.71 -15.50
N PRO A 96 -4.58 -7.09 -15.49
CA PRO A 96 -5.62 -7.43 -16.43
C PRO A 96 -5.14 -7.19 -17.87
N LEU A 97 -5.69 -7.96 -18.80
CA LEU A 97 -5.46 -7.78 -20.23
C LEU A 97 -6.62 -7.00 -20.85
N ASP A 98 -6.30 -6.13 -21.78
CA ASP A 98 -7.27 -5.54 -22.70
C ASP A 98 -7.84 -6.64 -23.61
N GLU A 99 -9.16 -6.77 -23.69
CA GLU A 99 -9.79 -7.84 -24.48
C GLU A 99 -9.54 -7.69 -25.99
N ALA A 100 -9.45 -6.46 -26.49
CA ALA A 100 -9.29 -6.19 -27.91
C ALA A 100 -7.84 -6.37 -28.39
N SER A 101 -6.87 -5.89 -27.63
CA SER A 101 -5.45 -5.89 -28.01
C SER A 101 -4.63 -6.98 -27.33
N GLY A 102 -5.13 -7.63 -26.28
CA GLY A 102 -4.38 -8.56 -25.44
C GLY A 102 -3.28 -7.88 -24.61
N ALA A 103 -3.19 -6.56 -24.62
CA ALA A 103 -2.15 -5.82 -23.92
C ALA A 103 -2.44 -5.75 -22.41
N ALA A 104 -1.40 -5.85 -21.59
CA ALA A 104 -1.52 -5.68 -20.15
C ALA A 104 -1.83 -4.21 -19.79
N ILE A 105 -2.89 -3.98 -19.02
CA ILE A 105 -3.33 -2.65 -18.58
C ILE A 105 -3.02 -2.43 -17.10
N ALA A 106 -2.36 -1.32 -16.79
CA ALA A 106 -2.21 -0.83 -15.42
C ALA A 106 -2.94 0.50 -15.26
N ASP A 107 -3.66 0.67 -14.15
CA ASP A 107 -4.27 1.95 -13.74
C ASP A 107 -3.20 2.96 -13.32
N ALA A 108 -2.11 2.46 -12.73
CA ALA A 108 -0.90 3.23 -12.48
C ALA A 108 0.35 2.36 -12.57
N SER A 109 1.45 2.97 -13.01
CA SER A 109 2.80 2.44 -12.86
C SER A 109 3.58 3.34 -11.92
N VAL A 110 4.43 2.80 -11.05
CA VAL A 110 5.28 3.54 -10.11
C VAL A 110 6.64 2.86 -10.02
N ARG A 111 7.73 3.62 -9.85
CA ARG A 111 9.04 2.99 -9.57
C ARG A 111 9.11 2.38 -8.17
N ALA A 112 9.82 1.26 -8.05
CA ALA A 112 9.98 0.51 -6.82
C ALA A 112 10.52 1.35 -5.64
N ASP A 113 11.55 2.16 -5.89
CA ASP A 113 12.13 3.03 -4.87
C ASP A 113 11.16 4.10 -4.37
N VAL A 114 10.39 4.68 -5.29
CA VAL A 114 9.36 5.68 -4.98
C VAL A 114 8.19 5.05 -4.24
N PHE A 115 7.78 3.85 -4.66
CA PHE A 115 6.72 3.11 -3.98
C PHE A 115 7.12 2.74 -2.56
N LEU A 116 8.36 2.28 -2.36
CA LEU A 116 8.89 2.01 -1.02
C LEU A 116 8.97 3.30 -0.18
N ALA A 117 9.40 4.42 -0.77
CA ALA A 117 9.43 5.70 -0.07
C ALA A 117 8.04 6.14 0.39
N LEU A 118 7.00 5.96 -0.42
CA LEU A 118 5.61 6.26 -0.05
C LEU A 118 5.16 5.43 1.16
N TRP A 119 5.45 4.13 1.18
CA TRP A 119 5.12 3.28 2.33
C TRP A 119 5.88 3.68 3.59
N ASN A 120 7.17 3.99 3.46
CA ASN A 120 7.97 4.45 4.58
C ASN A 120 7.44 5.77 5.17
N ASP A 121 7.03 6.71 4.31
CA ASP A 121 6.46 8.00 4.70
C ASP A 121 5.16 7.80 5.50
N MET A 122 4.25 6.96 5.00
CA MET A 122 2.99 6.66 5.69
C MET A 122 3.21 6.00 7.07
N ILE A 123 4.23 5.15 7.21
CA ILE A 123 4.58 4.50 8.48
C ILE A 123 5.23 5.52 9.43
N ALA A 124 6.08 6.40 8.93
CA ALA A 124 6.71 7.45 9.71
C ALA A 124 5.64 8.42 10.27
N ASP A 125 4.70 8.86 9.44
CA ASP A 125 3.56 9.69 9.83
C ASP A 125 2.70 9.01 10.91
N LEU A 126 2.43 7.71 10.75
CA LEU A 126 1.71 6.93 11.76
C LEU A 126 2.49 6.87 13.08
N ALA A 127 3.80 6.63 13.03
CA ALA A 127 4.64 6.55 14.21
C ALA A 127 4.70 7.89 14.96
N GLU A 128 4.87 8.99 14.25
CA GLU A 128 4.87 10.34 14.83
C GLU A 128 3.51 10.67 15.48
N THR A 129 2.41 10.42 14.76
CA THR A 129 1.05 10.62 15.27
C THR A 129 0.78 9.79 16.52
N THR A 130 1.24 8.53 16.53
CA THR A 130 1.09 7.62 17.68
C THR A 130 1.87 8.11 18.88
N LEU A 131 3.12 8.56 18.69
CA LEU A 131 3.95 9.13 19.76
C LEU A 131 3.33 10.41 20.33
N ALA A 132 2.81 11.29 19.46
CA ALA A 132 2.12 12.51 19.87
C ALA A 132 0.89 12.21 20.73
N HIS A 133 0.08 11.22 20.34
CA HIS A 133 -1.07 10.76 21.13
C HIS A 133 -0.65 10.19 22.50
N ILE A 134 0.41 9.40 22.56
CA ILE A 134 0.93 8.86 23.83
C ILE A 134 1.43 10.00 24.74
N ALA A 135 2.16 10.97 24.18
CA ALA A 135 2.63 12.13 24.92
C ALA A 135 1.46 12.97 25.47
N ALA A 136 0.44 13.22 24.66
CA ALA A 136 -0.76 13.93 25.08
C ALA A 136 -1.52 13.19 26.19
N ALA A 137 -1.67 11.86 26.08
CA ALA A 137 -2.31 11.04 27.09
C ALA A 137 -1.56 11.04 28.44
N ARG A 138 -0.22 11.10 28.41
CA ARG A 138 0.62 11.20 29.61
C ARG A 138 0.59 12.57 30.27
N SER A 139 0.39 13.63 29.47
CA SER A 139 0.29 15.01 29.95
C SER A 139 -1.12 15.40 30.41
N ALA A 140 -2.13 14.55 30.17
CA ALA A 140 -3.48 14.78 30.64
C ALA A 140 -3.54 14.65 32.18
N PRO A 141 -4.05 15.65 32.91
CA PRO A 141 -4.15 15.56 34.36
C PRO A 141 -5.04 14.37 34.72
N SER A 142 -4.60 13.55 35.69
CA SER A 142 -5.44 12.51 36.26
C SER A 142 -6.72 13.16 36.76
N ARG A 143 -7.88 12.78 36.20
CA ARG A 143 -9.17 13.07 36.82
C ARG A 143 -9.21 12.31 38.14
N THR A 144 -8.67 12.93 39.19
CA THR A 144 -8.91 12.55 40.58
C THR A 144 -10.41 12.66 40.80
N ARG A 145 -11.01 11.52 41.13
CA ARG A 145 -12.41 11.37 41.51
C ARG A 145 -12.50 11.27 43.02
#